data_AF-A0AAN8LQN5-F1
#
_entry.id   AF-A0AAN8LQN5-F1
#
_cell.length_a   1.000
_cell.length_b   1.000
_cell.length_c   1.000
_cell.angle_alpha   90.00
_cell.angle_beta   90.00
_cell.angle_gamma   90.00
#
_symmetry.space_group_name_H-M   'P 1'
#
loop_
_entity.id
_entity.type
_entity.pdbx_description
1 polymer ?
#
loop_
_entity_poly.entity_id
_entity_poly.type
_entity_poly.pdbx_seq_one_letter_code
_entity_poly.pdbx_strand_id
1 'polypeptide(L)'
;MLRPQPQGGAVALIAFTAMALLAFFVYQDTWMKYEYEVDKDFSSKLRINIDITVAMKCQHVGADILDLAETMITSNGIQYEPVFFELTPQQRLWHRLREEHSLQEVLYKTVLKGAPTALPPREGTASEPLSACRIHGHVYVNKVAGNFHITVGKPIHHPRGHAHIAAFVSHDTYNFSHRIDHLSFGEEIPGIINPLDGTEKITTSHNQMFQNFITVVPTKLHTSSVTERGERIPIPC
;
A
#
# COMPACT_ATOMS: atom_id res chain seq x y z
N MET A 1 62.21 46.36 -13.17
CA MET A 1 61.56 45.48 -14.17
C MET A 1 60.86 44.35 -13.40
N LEU A 2 59.63 44.59 -12.94
CA LEU A 2 58.81 43.58 -12.24
C LEU A 2 58.01 42.83 -13.30
N ARG A 3 58.34 41.57 -13.56
CA ARG A 3 57.53 40.69 -14.42
C ARG A 3 56.22 40.39 -13.68
N PRO A 4 55.04 40.65 -14.26
CA PRO A 4 53.78 40.19 -13.68
C PRO A 4 53.79 38.65 -13.70
N GLN A 5 53.64 38.02 -12.53
CA GLN A 5 53.48 36.56 -12.46
C GLN A 5 52.05 36.20 -12.91
N PRO A 6 51.89 35.40 -13.99
CA PRO A 6 50.57 35.02 -14.50
C PRO A 6 49.82 34.02 -13.62
N GLN A 7 50.35 33.65 -12.45
CA GLN A 7 49.79 32.60 -11.59
C GLN A 7 48.52 33.03 -10.84
N GLY A 8 48.34 34.31 -10.51
CA GLY A 8 47.16 34.77 -9.75
C GLY A 8 45.84 34.65 -10.52
N GLY A 9 45.85 34.95 -11.82
CA GLY A 9 44.64 34.90 -12.65
C GLY A 9 44.18 33.47 -12.96
N ALA A 10 45.13 32.55 -13.17
CA ALA A 10 44.83 31.14 -13.41
C ALA A 10 44.21 30.46 -12.18
N VAL A 11 44.73 30.75 -10.99
CA VAL A 11 44.18 30.22 -9.72
C VAL A 11 42.76 30.74 -9.48
N ALA A 12 42.49 32.01 -9.76
CA ALA A 12 41.14 32.57 -9.65
C ALA A 12 40.14 31.91 -10.62
N LEU A 13 40.54 31.71 -11.88
CA LEU A 13 39.68 31.04 -12.87
C LEU A 13 39.36 29.60 -12.47
N ILE A 14 40.35 28.85 -11.98
CA ILE A 14 40.15 27.47 -11.49
C ILE A 14 39.22 27.46 -10.26
N ALA A 15 39.37 28.41 -9.35
CA ALA A 15 38.49 28.51 -8.18
C ALA A 15 37.04 28.83 -8.57
N PHE A 16 36.82 29.77 -9.50
CA PHE A 16 35.47 30.10 -9.97
C PHE A 16 34.82 28.96 -10.76
N THR A 17 35.57 28.24 -11.60
CA THR A 17 35.01 27.08 -12.32
C THR A 17 34.70 25.93 -11.36
N ALA A 18 35.55 25.69 -10.36
CA ALA A 18 35.27 24.71 -9.31
C ALA A 18 34.02 25.09 -8.49
N MET A 19 33.87 26.36 -8.09
CA MET A 19 32.67 26.84 -7.41
C MET A 19 31.41 26.72 -8.27
N ALA A 20 31.49 27.03 -9.57
CA ALA A 20 30.36 26.91 -10.49
C ALA A 20 29.95 25.44 -10.70
N LEU A 21 30.91 24.52 -10.83
CA LEU A 21 30.64 23.08 -10.93
C LEU A 21 30.02 22.54 -9.64
N LEU A 22 30.58 22.89 -8.47
CA LEU A 22 30.03 22.51 -7.17
C LEU A 22 28.61 23.07 -6.99
N ALA A 23 28.38 24.34 -7.32
CA ALA A 23 27.05 24.94 -7.25
C ALA A 23 26.05 24.26 -8.17
N PHE A 24 26.47 23.85 -9.37
CA PHE A 24 25.63 23.08 -10.30
C PHE A 24 25.23 21.71 -9.72
N PHE A 25 26.18 20.97 -9.16
CA PHE A 25 25.88 19.69 -8.50
C PHE A 25 24.94 19.86 -7.29
N VAL A 26 25.17 20.88 -6.46
CA VAL A 26 24.31 21.18 -5.31
C VAL A 26 22.90 21.60 -5.74
N TYR A 27 22.75 22.34 -6.84
CA TYR A 27 21.42 22.69 -7.36
C TYR A 27 20.68 21.52 -8.01
N GLN A 28 21.40 20.48 -8.46
CA GLN A 28 20.79 19.23 -8.88
C GLN A 28 20.35 18.34 -7.70
N ASP A 29 20.91 18.56 -6.51
CA ASP A 29 20.47 17.88 -5.30
C ASP A 29 19.12 18.46 -4.82
N THR A 30 18.04 17.83 -5.29
CA THR A 30 16.69 18.10 -4.78
C THR A 30 16.52 17.42 -3.42
N TRP A 31 16.31 18.20 -2.38
CA TRP A 31 16.01 17.70 -1.04
C TRP A 31 14.51 17.74 -0.76
N MET A 32 14.01 16.75 -0.01
CA MET A 32 12.61 16.69 0.38
C MET A 32 12.36 17.61 1.59
N LYS A 33 11.40 18.53 1.46
CA LYS A 33 10.88 19.34 2.56
C LYS A 33 9.55 18.77 3.03
N TYR A 34 9.43 18.54 4.33
CA TYR A 34 8.18 18.11 4.96
C TYR A 34 7.55 19.31 5.67
N GLU A 35 6.34 19.67 5.26
CA GLU A 35 5.55 20.73 5.87
C GLU A 35 4.19 20.15 6.28
N TYR A 36 3.67 20.60 7.42
CA TYR A 36 2.37 20.18 7.93
C TYR A 36 1.36 21.30 7.68
N GLU A 37 0.26 20.95 7.01
CA GLU A 37 -0.89 21.83 6.80
C GLU A 37 -2.15 21.16 7.37
N VAL A 38 -3.12 21.96 7.81
CA VAL A 38 -4.45 21.46 8.16
C VAL A 38 -5.18 21.09 6.87
N ASP A 39 -5.65 19.84 6.77
CA ASP A 39 -6.54 19.45 5.68
C ASP A 39 -7.89 20.15 5.84
N LYS A 40 -8.28 20.90 4.80
CA LYS A 40 -9.56 21.63 4.75
C LYS A 40 -10.58 20.94 3.85
N ASP A 41 -10.20 19.87 3.16
CA ASP A 41 -11.07 19.18 2.22
C ASP A 41 -11.72 17.95 2.85
N PHE A 42 -12.89 18.17 3.45
CA PHE A 42 -13.76 17.13 4.01
C PHE A 42 -14.76 16.57 3.00
N SER A 43 -14.82 17.14 1.79
CA SER A 43 -15.83 16.82 0.79
C SER A 43 -15.41 15.69 -0.16
N SER A 44 -14.10 15.56 -0.38
CA SER A 44 -13.57 14.51 -1.25
C SER A 44 -13.73 13.12 -0.65
N LYS A 45 -13.94 12.15 -1.54
CA LYS A 45 -13.95 10.73 -1.19
C LYS A 45 -12.52 10.22 -1.14
N LEU A 46 -12.22 9.35 -0.18
CA LEU A 46 -10.97 8.63 -0.10
C LEU A 46 -11.06 7.35 -0.91
N ARG A 47 -10.13 7.14 -1.83
CA ARG A 47 -9.96 5.86 -2.52
C ARG A 47 -9.19 4.92 -1.60
N ILE A 48 -9.65 3.69 -1.42
CA ILE A 48 -8.90 2.63 -0.75
C ILE A 48 -8.63 1.55 -1.78
N ASN A 49 -7.36 1.20 -1.98
CA ASN A 49 -6.96 0.07 -2.83
C ASN A 49 -6.66 -1.11 -1.92
N ILE A 50 -7.30 -2.25 -2.22
CA ILE A 50 -7.27 -3.45 -1.38
C ILE A 50 -6.83 -4.59 -2.26
N ASP A 51 -5.87 -5.38 -1.79
CA ASP A 51 -5.49 -6.69 -2.32
C ASP A 51 -5.09 -7.57 -1.13
N ILE A 52 -6.04 -8.39 -0.67
CA ILE A 52 -5.88 -9.23 0.52
C ILE A 52 -6.27 -10.65 0.16
N THR A 53 -5.41 -11.62 0.46
CA THR A 53 -5.72 -13.04 0.27
C THR A 53 -6.05 -13.69 1.60
N VAL A 54 -7.22 -14.33 1.71
CA VAL A 54 -7.69 -15.04 2.90
C VAL A 54 -7.75 -16.55 2.62
N ALA A 55 -7.34 -17.38 3.58
CA ALA A 55 -7.32 -18.85 3.51
C ALA A 55 -8.72 -19.50 3.58
N MET A 56 -9.71 -18.91 2.90
CA MET A 56 -11.07 -19.41 2.80
C MET A 56 -11.54 -19.36 1.35
N LYS A 57 -12.48 -20.24 0.98
CA LYS A 57 -13.11 -20.19 -0.34
C LYS A 57 -13.93 -18.90 -0.51
N CYS A 58 -13.90 -18.31 -1.71
CA CYS A 58 -14.63 -17.08 -2.05
C CYS A 58 -16.16 -17.14 -1.86
N GLN A 59 -16.74 -18.33 -1.73
CA GLN A 59 -18.16 -18.50 -1.46
C GLN A 59 -18.50 -18.26 0.03
N HIS A 60 -17.53 -18.42 0.93
CA HIS A 60 -17.72 -18.39 2.38
C HIS A 60 -17.16 -17.13 3.03
N VAL A 61 -16.59 -16.21 2.26
CA VAL A 61 -15.98 -14.98 2.79
C VAL A 61 -16.61 -13.76 2.12
N GLY A 62 -16.86 -12.72 2.91
CA GLY A 62 -17.40 -11.44 2.47
C GLY A 62 -16.62 -10.30 3.10
N ALA A 63 -16.53 -9.19 2.37
CA ALA A 63 -15.94 -7.95 2.87
C ALA A 63 -17.03 -6.88 2.96
N ASP A 64 -17.02 -6.13 4.05
CA ASP A 64 -17.98 -5.05 4.32
C ASP A 64 -17.25 -3.80 4.82
N ILE A 65 -17.77 -2.63 4.45
CA ILE A 65 -17.25 -1.32 4.80
C ILE A 65 -18.36 -0.54 5.49
N LEU A 66 -18.10 -0.16 6.74
CA LEU A 66 -19.03 0.61 7.57
C LEU A 66 -18.35 1.92 7.95
N ASP A 67 -18.98 3.05 7.61
CA ASP A 67 -18.54 4.35 8.10
C ASP A 67 -19.17 4.68 9.47
N LEU A 68 -18.73 5.76 10.11
CA LEU A 68 -19.33 6.26 11.37
C LEU A 68 -20.85 6.51 11.28
N ALA A 69 -21.39 6.69 10.08
CA ALA A 69 -22.83 6.84 9.85
C ALA A 69 -23.56 5.50 9.70
N GLU A 70 -22.85 4.38 9.85
CA GLU A 70 -23.31 3.00 9.63
C GLU A 70 -23.95 2.80 8.25
N THR A 71 -23.60 3.66 7.28
CA THR A 71 -24.12 3.54 5.92
C THR A 71 -23.24 2.56 5.15
N MET A 72 -23.83 1.42 4.79
CA MET A 72 -23.15 0.45 3.92
C MET A 72 -22.87 1.08 2.55
N ILE A 73 -21.58 1.20 2.23
CA ILE A 73 -21.14 1.60 0.89
C ILE A 73 -21.09 0.34 0.04
N THR A 74 -21.85 0.31 -1.06
CA THR A 74 -21.89 -0.84 -1.97
C THR A 74 -20.49 -1.23 -2.42
N SER A 75 -20.12 -2.50 -2.23
CA SER A 75 -18.82 -3.10 -2.57
C SER A 75 -18.60 -3.29 -4.08
N ASN A 76 -19.23 -2.48 -4.93
CA ASN A 76 -19.25 -2.62 -6.39
C ASN A 76 -17.86 -2.59 -7.05
N GLY A 77 -16.80 -2.20 -6.33
CA GLY A 77 -15.42 -2.19 -6.79
C GLY A 77 -14.53 -3.32 -6.27
N ILE A 78 -15.05 -4.23 -5.42
CA ILE A 78 -14.30 -5.35 -4.83
C ILE A 78 -14.62 -6.64 -5.58
N GLN A 79 -13.59 -7.34 -6.02
CA GLN A 79 -13.66 -8.61 -6.73
C GLN A 79 -13.12 -9.74 -5.85
N TYR A 80 -13.63 -10.95 -6.09
CA TYR A 80 -13.28 -12.17 -5.36
C TYR A 80 -12.76 -13.20 -6.34
N GLU A 81 -11.46 -13.48 -6.30
CA GLU A 81 -10.79 -14.43 -7.18
C GLU A 81 -10.33 -15.67 -6.38
N PRO A 82 -10.70 -16.91 -6.78
CA PRO A 82 -10.23 -18.10 -6.10
C PRO A 82 -8.75 -18.35 -6.42
N VAL A 83 -7.91 -18.43 -5.37
CA VAL A 83 -6.45 -18.53 -5.51
C VAL A 83 -5.86 -19.59 -4.59
N PHE A 84 -4.57 -19.84 -4.76
CA PHE A 84 -3.77 -20.63 -3.82
C PHE A 84 -3.34 -19.79 -2.63
N PHE A 85 -3.48 -20.35 -1.42
CA PHE A 85 -2.95 -19.69 -0.23
C PHE A 85 -1.42 -19.76 -0.19
N GLU A 86 -0.83 -20.92 -0.52
CA GLU A 86 0.62 -21.07 -0.44
C GLU A 86 1.35 -20.37 -1.59
N LEU A 87 2.32 -19.53 -1.25
CA LEU A 87 3.18 -18.82 -2.20
C LEU A 87 4.31 -19.74 -2.71
N THR A 88 4.72 -19.57 -3.97
CA THR A 88 5.94 -20.23 -4.49
C THR A 88 7.20 -19.68 -3.82
N PRO A 89 8.36 -20.37 -3.90
CA PRO A 89 9.60 -19.86 -3.32
C PRO A 89 9.97 -18.44 -3.79
N GLN A 90 9.77 -18.14 -5.08
CA GLN A 90 10.00 -16.81 -5.64
C GLN A 90 9.00 -15.77 -5.12
N GLN A 91 7.71 -16.11 -5.05
CA GLN A 91 6.68 -15.23 -4.51
C GLN A 91 6.89 -14.97 -3.01
N ARG A 92 7.38 -15.96 -2.27
CA ARG A 92 7.68 -15.82 -0.84
C ARG A 92 8.87 -14.90 -0.59
N LEU A 93 9.89 -14.97 -1.45
CA LEU A 93 11.00 -14.03 -1.42
C LEU A 93 10.51 -12.61 -1.69
N TRP A 94 9.67 -12.44 -2.71
CA TRP A 94 9.05 -11.15 -3.04
C TRP A 94 8.26 -10.57 -1.86
N HIS A 95 7.44 -11.40 -1.21
CA HIS A 95 6.64 -11.00 -0.06
C HIS A 95 7.50 -10.57 1.13
N ARG A 96 8.56 -11.34 1.46
CA ARG A 96 9.50 -10.99 2.53
C ARG A 96 10.25 -9.68 2.29
N LEU A 97 10.63 -9.41 1.05
CA LEU A 97 11.28 -8.14 0.71
C LEU A 97 10.38 -6.93 0.97
N ARG A 98 9.05 -7.11 0.89
CA ARG A 98 8.07 -6.04 1.11
C ARG A 98 7.72 -5.84 2.58
N GLU A 99 7.79 -6.91 3.37
CA GLU A 99 7.70 -6.88 4.84
C GLU A 99 8.89 -6.13 5.46
N GLU A 100 10.07 -6.20 4.84
CA GLU A 100 11.29 -5.51 5.29
C GLU A 100 11.24 -4.00 4.98
N HIS A 101 10.47 -3.27 5.79
CA HIS A 101 10.36 -1.80 5.75
C HIS A 101 11.67 -1.09 6.15
N SER A 102 12.75 -1.80 6.45
CA SER A 102 14.08 -1.24 6.71
C SER A 102 14.81 -0.88 5.40
N LEU A 103 14.44 -1.49 4.27
CA LEU A 103 15.07 -1.32 2.96
C LEU A 103 14.43 -0.23 2.10
N GLN A 104 13.81 0.78 2.73
CA GLN A 104 12.99 1.80 2.07
C GLN A 104 13.71 2.50 0.91
N GLU A 105 14.98 2.86 1.09
CA GLU A 105 15.77 3.51 0.04
C GLU A 105 16.06 2.59 -1.16
N VAL A 106 16.28 1.30 -0.90
CA VAL A 106 16.54 0.31 -1.95
C VAL A 106 15.25 0.02 -2.71
N LEU A 107 14.14 -0.18 -2.00
CA LEU A 107 12.79 -0.31 -2.57
C LEU A 107 12.43 0.93 -3.40
N TYR A 108 12.62 2.13 -2.87
CA TYR A 108 12.35 3.39 -3.55
C TYR A 108 13.16 3.55 -4.85
N LYS A 109 14.48 3.30 -4.81
CA LYS A 109 15.34 3.34 -6.00
C LYS A 109 14.98 2.27 -7.04
N THR A 110 14.43 1.15 -6.60
CA THR A 110 14.04 0.03 -7.46
C THR A 110 12.67 0.27 -8.09
N VAL A 111 11.71 0.82 -7.33
CA VAL A 111 10.39 1.27 -7.81
C VAL A 111 10.52 2.41 -8.82
N LEU A 112 11.37 3.42 -8.55
CA LEU A 112 11.66 4.49 -9.50
C LEU A 112 12.32 4.00 -10.79
N LYS A 113 12.98 2.84 -10.76
CA LYS A 113 13.54 2.17 -11.95
C LYS A 113 12.53 1.28 -12.68
N GLY A 114 11.25 1.30 -12.27
CA GLY A 114 10.17 0.56 -12.92
C GLY A 114 10.04 -0.89 -12.48
N ALA A 115 10.55 -1.27 -11.31
CA ALA A 115 10.31 -2.60 -10.79
C ALA A 115 8.81 -2.84 -10.56
N PRO A 116 8.27 -4.01 -10.96
CA PRO A 116 6.86 -4.30 -10.85
C PRO A 116 6.43 -4.25 -9.37
N THR A 117 5.39 -3.50 -9.04
CA THR A 117 4.78 -3.48 -7.70
C THR A 117 3.86 -4.68 -7.48
N ALA A 118 3.47 -5.38 -8.54
CA ALA A 118 2.60 -6.54 -8.48
C ALA A 118 3.36 -7.81 -8.11
N LEU A 119 2.68 -8.73 -7.42
CA LEU A 119 3.18 -10.08 -7.15
C LEU A 119 3.53 -10.77 -8.47
N PRO A 120 4.72 -11.42 -8.60
CA PRO A 120 5.08 -12.12 -9.82
C PRO A 120 4.11 -13.27 -10.12
N PRO A 121 3.86 -13.57 -11.41
CA PRO A 121 2.98 -14.66 -11.80
C PRO A 121 3.51 -15.99 -11.27
N ARG A 122 2.59 -16.88 -10.87
CA ARG A 122 2.94 -18.19 -10.33
C ARG A 122 3.56 -19.05 -11.43
N GLU A 123 4.74 -19.59 -11.17
CA GLU A 123 5.37 -20.59 -12.03
C GLU A 123 4.90 -22.00 -11.64
N GLY A 124 4.35 -22.75 -12.60
CA GLY A 124 3.93 -24.15 -12.45
C GLY A 124 2.42 -24.38 -12.27
N THR A 125 1.96 -25.56 -12.71
CA THR A 125 0.60 -26.04 -12.51
C THR A 125 0.47 -26.62 -11.10
N ALA A 126 -0.15 -25.87 -10.19
CA ALA A 126 -0.44 -26.39 -8.86
C ALA A 126 -1.55 -27.47 -8.95
N SER A 127 -1.25 -28.66 -8.42
CA SER A 127 -2.17 -29.81 -8.35
C SER A 127 -3.15 -29.73 -7.16
N GLU A 128 -3.07 -28.67 -6.37
CA GLU A 128 -3.89 -28.50 -5.17
C GLU A 128 -5.22 -27.81 -5.48
N PRO A 129 -6.25 -27.99 -4.62
CA PRO A 129 -7.48 -27.23 -4.75
C PRO A 129 -7.24 -25.76 -4.35
N LEU A 130 -7.87 -24.82 -5.07
CA LEU A 130 -7.93 -23.40 -4.71
C LEU A 130 -8.62 -23.26 -3.35
N SER A 131 -7.84 -23.07 -2.30
CA SER A 131 -8.28 -23.04 -0.90
C SER A 131 -8.42 -21.63 -0.32
N ALA A 132 -8.03 -20.61 -1.08
CA ALA A 132 -8.06 -19.22 -0.67
C ALA A 132 -8.89 -18.34 -1.60
N CYS A 133 -9.18 -17.14 -1.12
CA CYS A 133 -9.85 -16.09 -1.85
C CYS A 133 -9.03 -14.81 -1.81
N ARG A 134 -8.71 -14.30 -2.99
CA ARG A 134 -8.12 -12.98 -3.18
C ARG A 134 -9.23 -11.96 -3.31
N ILE A 135 -9.26 -11.02 -2.37
CA ILE A 135 -10.20 -9.91 -2.31
C ILE A 135 -9.44 -8.69 -2.79
N HIS A 136 -9.70 -8.26 -4.02
CA HIS A 136 -8.95 -7.18 -4.64
C HIS A 136 -9.84 -6.14 -5.31
N GLY A 137 -9.37 -4.90 -5.41
CA GLY A 137 -10.07 -3.82 -6.08
C GLY A 137 -9.87 -2.48 -5.41
N HIS A 138 -10.78 -1.54 -5.68
CA HIS A 138 -10.76 -0.23 -5.06
C HIS A 138 -12.17 0.25 -4.73
N VAL A 139 -12.28 1.03 -3.66
CA VAL A 139 -13.54 1.57 -3.17
C VAL A 139 -13.38 3.03 -2.80
N TYR A 140 -14.44 3.82 -2.98
CA TYR A 140 -14.47 5.21 -2.58
C TYR A 140 -15.30 5.36 -1.30
N VAL A 141 -14.67 5.84 -0.24
CA VAL A 141 -15.29 6.02 1.07
C VAL A 141 -15.29 7.48 1.50
N ASN A 142 -16.11 7.81 2.48
CA ASN A 142 -16.05 9.12 3.14
C ASN A 142 -14.73 9.24 3.93
N LYS A 143 -14.16 10.45 4.00
CA LYS A 143 -12.99 10.78 4.84
C LYS A 143 -13.37 10.90 6.32
N VAL A 144 -13.93 9.83 6.87
CA VAL A 144 -14.36 9.72 8.26
C VAL A 144 -13.83 8.42 8.85
N ALA A 145 -13.84 8.30 10.18
CA ALA A 145 -13.53 7.01 10.78
C ALA A 145 -14.53 5.95 10.30
N GLY A 146 -14.04 4.72 10.15
CA GLY A 146 -14.82 3.61 9.64
C GLY A 146 -14.09 2.31 9.86
N ASN A 147 -14.79 1.22 9.61
CA ASN A 147 -14.29 -0.13 9.76
C ASN A 147 -14.41 -0.89 8.45
N PHE A 148 -13.36 -1.63 8.12
CA PHE A 148 -13.35 -2.62 7.04
C PHE A 148 -13.27 -4.00 7.67
N HIS A 149 -14.28 -4.82 7.44
CA HIS A 149 -14.38 -6.15 8.03
C HIS A 149 -14.39 -7.22 6.94
N ILE A 150 -13.56 -8.25 7.11
CA ILE A 150 -13.65 -9.50 6.38
C ILE A 150 -14.25 -10.55 7.30
N THR A 151 -15.40 -11.10 6.93
CA THR A 151 -16.20 -11.99 7.77
C THR A 151 -16.70 -13.20 6.98
N VAL A 152 -17.23 -14.20 7.71
CA VAL A 152 -17.85 -15.37 7.07
C VAL A 152 -19.15 -14.97 6.40
N GLY A 153 -19.34 -15.44 5.17
CA GLY A 153 -20.54 -15.23 4.38
C GLY A 153 -20.52 -13.90 3.63
N LYS A 154 -21.14 -13.90 2.45
CA LYS A 154 -21.34 -12.66 1.70
C LYS A 154 -22.38 -11.80 2.43
N PRO A 155 -22.17 -10.47 2.51
CA PRO A 155 -23.18 -9.58 3.07
C PRO A 155 -24.44 -9.67 2.21
N ILE A 156 -25.61 -9.90 2.83
CA ILE A 156 -26.90 -9.82 2.17
C ILE A 156 -27.63 -8.58 2.66
N HIS A 157 -27.97 -7.71 1.71
CA HIS A 157 -28.78 -6.54 1.97
C HIS A 157 -30.24 -6.96 2.17
N HIS A 158 -30.77 -6.77 3.38
CA HIS A 158 -32.20 -6.91 3.65
C HIS A 158 -32.78 -5.57 4.15
N PRO A 159 -34.00 -5.17 3.77
CA PRO A 159 -34.59 -3.87 4.16
C PRO A 159 -34.78 -3.66 5.68
N ARG A 160 -34.60 -4.71 6.50
CA ARG A 160 -34.77 -4.71 7.96
C ARG A 160 -33.47 -4.94 8.74
N GLY A 161 -32.31 -4.95 8.08
CA GLY A 161 -31.01 -5.14 8.73
C GLY A 161 -29.96 -5.83 7.85
N HIS A 162 -28.82 -6.14 8.45
CA HIS A 162 -27.70 -6.78 7.78
C HIS A 162 -27.47 -8.17 8.36
N ALA A 163 -27.47 -9.19 7.51
CA ALA A 163 -27.23 -10.57 7.90
C ALA A 163 -26.15 -11.17 7.00
N HIS A 164 -25.17 -11.82 7.62
CA HIS A 164 -24.23 -12.67 6.92
C HIS A 164 -24.81 -14.09 6.86
N ILE A 165 -24.89 -14.70 5.68
CA ILE A 165 -25.23 -16.12 5.60
C ILE A 165 -24.00 -16.92 6.04
N ALA A 166 -23.95 -17.24 7.33
CA ALA A 166 -23.05 -18.24 7.90
C ALA A 166 -23.74 -19.62 8.03
N ALA A 167 -25.06 -19.70 7.83
CA ALA A 167 -25.90 -20.85 8.21
C ALA A 167 -25.61 -22.18 7.49
N PHE A 168 -24.78 -22.19 6.45
CA PHE A 168 -24.42 -23.41 5.69
C PHE A 168 -22.92 -23.74 5.71
N VAL A 169 -22.11 -22.98 6.47
CA VAL A 169 -20.66 -23.19 6.54
C VAL A 169 -20.34 -23.80 7.90
N SER A 170 -19.77 -25.01 7.91
CA SER A 170 -19.31 -25.61 9.17
C SER A 170 -18.22 -24.74 9.78
N HIS A 171 -18.30 -24.52 11.09
CA HIS A 171 -17.27 -23.81 11.86
C HIS A 171 -15.87 -24.42 11.68
N ASP A 172 -15.78 -25.71 11.36
CA ASP A 172 -14.52 -26.42 11.10
C ASP A 172 -13.82 -25.97 9.81
N THR A 173 -14.48 -25.14 8.98
CA THR A 173 -13.91 -24.64 7.72
C THR A 173 -13.43 -23.20 7.80
N TYR A 174 -13.54 -22.55 8.97
CA TYR A 174 -13.10 -21.17 9.14
C TYR A 174 -11.59 -21.09 9.27
N ASN A 175 -10.96 -20.31 8.39
CA ASN A 175 -9.52 -20.07 8.47
C ASN A 175 -9.21 -18.64 8.05
N PHE A 176 -9.16 -17.75 9.04
CA PHE A 176 -8.83 -16.34 8.85
C PHE A 176 -7.32 -16.06 8.71
N SER A 177 -6.52 -17.09 8.44
CA SER A 177 -5.15 -16.87 7.99
C SER A 177 -5.20 -16.02 6.72
N HIS A 178 -4.45 -14.93 6.69
CA HIS A 178 -4.51 -13.98 5.60
C HIS A 178 -3.15 -13.35 5.35
N ARG A 179 -2.98 -12.85 4.13
CA ARG A 179 -1.89 -11.97 3.76
C ARG A 179 -2.45 -10.69 3.14
N ILE A 180 -1.77 -9.58 3.40
CA ILE A 180 -2.06 -8.29 2.81
C ILE A 180 -1.04 -8.11 1.69
N ASP A 181 -1.45 -8.42 0.46
CA ASP A 181 -0.60 -8.28 -0.72
C ASP A 181 -0.39 -6.78 -1.04
N HIS A 182 -1.46 -6.00 -0.94
CA HIS A 182 -1.41 -4.53 -1.04
C HIS A 182 -2.56 -3.85 -0.29
N LEU A 183 -2.25 -2.80 0.46
CA LEU A 183 -3.25 -1.92 1.06
C LEU A 183 -2.78 -0.47 1.03
N SER A 184 -3.48 0.38 0.26
CA SER A 184 -3.14 1.79 0.13
C SER A 184 -4.36 2.70 0.17
N PHE A 185 -4.12 3.97 0.48
CA PHE A 185 -5.14 5.01 0.63
C PHE A 185 -4.80 6.16 -0.33
N GLY A 186 -5.79 6.64 -1.07
CA GLY A 186 -5.63 7.66 -2.09
C GLY A 186 -5.18 7.11 -3.45
N GLU A 187 -4.60 7.99 -4.26
CA GLU A 187 -3.95 7.64 -5.51
C GLU A 187 -2.58 7.00 -5.25
N GLU A 188 -2.20 6.02 -6.07
CA GLU A 188 -0.89 5.39 -5.97
C GLU A 188 0.18 6.35 -6.47
N ILE A 189 0.97 6.88 -5.54
CA ILE A 189 2.10 7.76 -5.87
C ILE A 189 3.39 6.93 -5.86
N PRO A 190 4.22 7.01 -6.91
CA PRO A 190 5.51 6.34 -6.95
C PRO A 190 6.37 6.66 -5.73
N GLY A 191 6.88 5.63 -5.08
CA GLY A 191 7.79 5.76 -3.94
C GLY A 191 7.11 5.91 -2.57
N ILE A 192 5.77 5.86 -2.50
CA ILE A 192 5.08 5.60 -1.23
C ILE A 192 5.23 4.11 -0.87
N ILE A 193 5.65 3.86 0.36
CA ILE A 193 5.72 2.51 0.94
C ILE A 193 4.53 2.38 1.89
N ASN A 194 3.71 1.35 1.69
CA ASN A 194 2.60 1.07 2.59
C ASN A 194 3.06 0.08 3.68
N PRO A 195 2.87 0.40 4.97
CA PRO A 195 3.37 -0.41 6.08
C PRO A 195 2.73 -1.79 6.24
N LEU A 196 1.61 -2.05 5.56
CA LEU A 196 0.90 -3.32 5.68
C LEU A 196 1.13 -4.24 4.48
N ASP A 197 1.78 -3.75 3.43
CA ASP A 197 2.06 -4.56 2.26
C ASP A 197 3.06 -5.68 2.60
N GLY A 198 2.76 -6.90 2.15
CA GLY A 198 3.59 -8.07 2.44
C GLY A 198 3.49 -8.55 3.87
N THR A 199 2.44 -8.18 4.63
CA THR A 199 2.21 -8.74 5.96
C THR A 199 1.39 -10.03 5.87
N GLU A 200 1.81 -11.07 6.60
CA GLU A 200 1.12 -12.36 6.68
C GLU A 200 0.79 -12.70 8.13
N LYS A 201 -0.43 -13.19 8.36
CA LYS A 201 -0.91 -13.67 9.65
C LYS A 201 -1.49 -15.07 9.48
N ILE A 202 -0.87 -16.04 10.14
CA ILE A 202 -1.30 -17.44 10.13
C ILE A 202 -1.87 -17.81 11.49
N THR A 203 -2.97 -18.55 11.50
CA THR A 203 -3.61 -19.05 12.72
C THR A 203 -3.97 -20.52 12.57
N THR A 204 -3.89 -21.27 13.67
CA THR A 204 -4.43 -22.63 13.79
C THR A 204 -5.83 -22.65 14.39
N SER A 205 -6.27 -21.53 14.96
CA SER A 205 -7.60 -21.37 15.54
C SER A 205 -8.60 -20.88 14.49
N HIS A 206 -9.67 -21.65 14.30
CA HIS A 206 -10.73 -21.38 13.33
C HIS A 206 -11.52 -20.09 13.63
N ASN A 207 -11.54 -19.63 14.88
CA ASN A 207 -12.28 -18.43 15.30
C ASN A 207 -11.34 -17.27 15.73
N GLN A 208 -10.10 -17.26 15.24
CA GLN A 208 -9.18 -16.16 15.55
C GLN A 208 -9.62 -14.86 14.88
N MET A 209 -9.76 -13.80 15.67
CA MET A 209 -9.96 -12.44 15.18
C MET A 209 -8.60 -11.74 15.06
N PHE A 210 -8.39 -11.05 13.94
CA PHE A 210 -7.28 -10.13 13.73
C PHE A 210 -7.83 -8.71 13.58
N GLN A 211 -7.24 -7.76 14.30
CA GLN A 211 -7.67 -6.38 14.28
C GLN A 211 -6.46 -5.46 14.13
N ASN A 212 -6.49 -4.64 13.08
CA ASN A 212 -5.47 -3.64 12.79
C ASN A 212 -6.09 -2.25 12.92
N PHE A 213 -5.45 -1.38 13.70
CA PHE A 213 -5.84 0.04 13.80
C PHE A 213 -4.95 0.85 12.89
N ILE A 214 -5.55 1.48 11.88
CA ILE A 214 -4.84 2.22 10.84
C ILE A 214 -5.20 3.69 10.95
N THR A 215 -4.19 4.54 11.14
CA THR A 215 -4.33 5.99 11.02
C THR A 215 -3.89 6.40 9.63
N VAL A 216 -4.67 7.22 8.93
CA VAL A 216 -4.34 7.67 7.57
C VAL A 216 -4.10 9.17 7.60
N VAL A 217 -3.00 9.62 6.98
CA VAL A 217 -2.57 11.02 6.92
C VAL A 217 -2.56 11.49 5.46
N PRO A 218 -3.39 12.49 5.10
CA PRO A 218 -3.34 13.14 3.79
C PRO A 218 -1.98 13.77 3.52
N THR A 219 -1.39 13.45 2.38
CA THR A 219 -0.05 13.89 1.98
C THR A 219 -0.10 14.47 0.57
N LYS A 220 0.28 15.74 0.41
CA LYS A 220 0.41 16.37 -0.90
C LYS A 220 1.87 16.31 -1.32
N LEU A 221 2.14 15.70 -2.48
CA LEU A 221 3.49 15.64 -3.04
C LEU A 221 3.61 16.65 -4.18
N HIS A 222 4.43 17.68 -3.95
CA HIS A 222 4.78 18.68 -4.94
C HIS A 222 6.16 18.34 -5.49
N THR A 223 6.21 17.82 -6.71
CA THR A 223 7.47 17.64 -7.45
C THR A 223 7.55 18.66 -8.59
N SER A 224 8.76 18.92 -9.09
CA SER A 224 9.02 19.89 -10.15
C SER A 224 8.39 19.51 -11.51
N SER A 225 7.97 18.25 -11.68
CA SER A 225 7.29 17.75 -12.88
C SER A 225 5.83 17.34 -12.66
N VAL A 226 5.40 17.01 -11.44
CA VAL A 226 4.05 16.48 -11.13
C VAL A 226 3.57 16.96 -9.75
N THR A 227 2.33 17.41 -9.65
CA THR A 227 1.63 17.60 -8.36
C THR A 227 0.60 16.50 -8.20
N GLU A 228 0.86 15.55 -7.29
CA GLU A 228 -0.03 14.41 -6.98
C GLU A 228 -0.51 14.48 -5.52
N ARG A 229 -1.73 14.00 -5.27
CA ARG A 229 -2.34 13.93 -3.94
C ARG A 229 -2.53 12.46 -3.56
N GLY A 230 -2.02 12.08 -2.40
CA GLY A 230 -2.16 10.71 -1.88
C GLY A 230 -2.28 10.71 -0.36
N GLU A 231 -2.58 9.56 0.21
CA GLU A 231 -2.75 9.39 1.64
C GLU A 231 -1.77 8.30 2.13
N ARG A 232 -1.14 8.50 3.29
CA ARG A 232 -0.15 7.54 3.83
C ARG A 232 -0.51 7.11 5.25
N ILE A 233 -0.24 5.86 5.59
CA ILE A 233 -0.21 5.39 6.98
C ILE A 233 1.11 5.84 7.64
N PRO A 234 1.11 6.54 8.79
CA PRO A 234 2.33 6.90 9.49
C PRO A 234 3.01 5.64 10.03
N ILE A 235 4.32 5.52 9.80
CA ILE A 235 5.15 4.48 10.42
C ILE A 235 5.47 4.97 11.84
N PRO A 236 5.15 4.20 12.91
CA PRO A 236 5.58 4.57 14.25
C PRO A 236 7.12 4.62 14.29
N CYS A 237 7.66 5.76 14.73
CA CYS A 237 9.10 5.93 14.99
C CYS A 237 9.55 5.15 16.23
#